data_AF-A0A2E8M237-F1
#
_entry.id   AF-A0A2E8M237-F1
#
_cell.length_a   1.000
_cell.length_b   1.000
_cell.length_c   1.000
_cell.angle_alpha   90.00
_cell.angle_beta   90.00
_cell.angle_gamma   90.00
#
_symmetry.space_group_name_H-M   'P 1'
#
loop_
_entity.id
_entity.type
_entity.pdbx_description
1 polymer ?
#
loop_
_entity_poly.entity_id
_entity_poly.type
_entity_poly.pdbx_seq_one_letter_code
_entity_poly.pdbx_strand_id
1 'polypeptide(L)'
;MLITPGGVACANPAKDQLAQLLKRFPQADANKDGVLTVAEALAFRDKASGRGGAQRGAARSFKVHPGWEKEKFPEHAMCYQSPERIRETYAKLLGPDRHPIASFAKPKDGGLRLVGTGHSFMGPGYKTLPKICQAAGFKQPLHLHTGGGMTGSTRYKWEQENGIFQFKGKAKPKLLASIANAEWEAMMWGPYFNDRPEYYSCWIEFCLKYNPDMKFFLSDGWPQIEHLDKIEGGTKKGFVPATIKQLGELQGEIYGELIAPLNEKYPGRVVIMPTCDAMVLASQYFQRGELPGVEGLHRALGGKAKSLWRDKLGHLGPGFEWLEGYVFYASLYRRSPELIDGKVETGGFPGDQLDKVFRRIAWQAVLANPYSGIRDENKDGKAD
;
A
#
# COMPACT_ATOMS: atom_id res chain seq x y z
N MET A 1 4.54 -15.30 -29.48
CA MET A 1 4.49 -16.32 -28.40
C MET A 1 5.66 -16.04 -27.46
N LEU A 2 5.41 -16.08 -26.14
CA LEU A 2 6.36 -16.00 -24.99
C LEU A 2 6.35 -14.73 -24.10
N ILE A 3 5.36 -14.75 -23.20
CA ILE A 3 5.42 -14.61 -21.72
C ILE A 3 6.00 -13.32 -21.09
N THR A 4 5.05 -12.56 -20.52
CA THR A 4 5.11 -11.52 -19.49
C THR A 4 5.85 -11.91 -18.19
N PRO A 5 6.53 -10.99 -17.47
CA PRO A 5 6.97 -11.29 -16.11
C PRO A 5 5.85 -10.97 -15.12
N GLY A 6 5.16 -12.02 -14.69
CA GLY A 6 4.35 -12.04 -13.47
C GLY A 6 5.24 -12.09 -12.22
N GLY A 7 4.68 -11.64 -11.10
CA GLY A 7 5.31 -11.72 -9.79
C GLY A 7 5.66 -13.16 -9.42
N VAL A 8 6.94 -13.39 -9.17
CA VAL A 8 7.43 -14.68 -8.67
C VAL A 8 7.28 -14.69 -7.15
N ALA A 9 6.31 -15.47 -6.68
CA ALA A 9 6.36 -16.10 -5.37
C ALA A 9 7.71 -16.82 -5.22
N CYS A 10 8.29 -16.83 -4.02
CA CYS A 10 9.54 -17.52 -3.71
C CYS A 10 9.53 -18.99 -4.18
N ALA A 11 9.98 -19.24 -5.40
CA ALA A 11 10.41 -20.54 -5.90
C ALA A 11 11.94 -20.51 -5.93
N ASN A 12 12.58 -21.56 -5.42
CA ASN A 12 14.01 -21.74 -5.63
C ASN A 12 14.28 -21.69 -7.14
N PRO A 13 15.18 -20.81 -7.63
CA PRO A 13 15.50 -20.74 -9.05
C PRO A 13 16.01 -22.11 -9.52
N ALA A 14 15.55 -22.56 -10.69
CA ALA A 14 16.07 -23.78 -11.31
C ALA A 14 17.58 -23.62 -11.59
N LYS A 15 18.35 -24.72 -11.52
CA LYS A 15 19.81 -24.71 -11.72
C LYS A 15 20.24 -23.98 -13.00
N ASP A 16 19.44 -24.09 -14.07
CA ASP A 16 19.69 -23.43 -15.35
C ASP A 16 19.58 -21.90 -15.28
N GLN A 17 18.71 -21.37 -14.41
CA GLN A 17 18.56 -19.93 -14.19
C GLN A 17 19.77 -19.36 -13.43
N LEU A 18 20.30 -20.11 -12.47
CA LEU A 18 21.51 -19.74 -11.73
C LEU A 18 22.74 -19.78 -12.64
N ALA A 19 22.85 -20.77 -13.54
CA ALA A 19 23.90 -20.83 -14.54
C ALA A 19 23.84 -19.65 -15.55
N GLN A 20 22.65 -19.23 -15.97
CA GLN A 20 22.49 -18.03 -16.81
C GLN A 20 22.85 -16.74 -16.06
N LEU A 21 22.51 -16.65 -14.77
CA LEU A 21 22.89 -15.53 -13.91
C LEU A 21 24.41 -15.45 -13.73
N LEU A 22 25.09 -16.59 -13.54
CA LEU A 22 26.55 -16.65 -13.42
C LEU A 22 27.26 -16.14 -14.67
N LYS A 23 26.76 -16.51 -15.87
CA LYS A 23 27.31 -15.99 -17.14
C LYS A 23 27.19 -14.47 -17.27
N ARG A 24 26.13 -13.88 -16.72
CA ARG A 24 25.88 -12.43 -16.77
C ARG A 24 26.59 -11.66 -15.67
N PHE A 25 26.82 -12.31 -14.52
CA PHE A 25 27.45 -11.70 -13.35
C PHE A 25 28.48 -12.67 -12.75
N PRO A 26 29.66 -12.82 -13.37
CA PRO A 26 30.72 -13.71 -12.86
C PRO A 26 31.15 -13.36 -11.43
N GLN A 27 31.08 -12.07 -11.06
CA GLN A 27 31.37 -11.58 -9.72
C GLN A 27 30.36 -12.00 -8.63
N ALA A 28 29.26 -12.66 -9.00
CA ALA A 28 28.28 -13.17 -8.04
C ALA A 28 28.74 -14.48 -7.39
N ASP A 29 29.61 -15.26 -8.06
CA ASP A 29 30.27 -16.46 -7.52
C ASP A 29 31.38 -16.03 -6.56
N ALA A 30 31.08 -16.08 -5.26
CA ALA A 30 31.89 -15.47 -4.22
C ALA A 30 33.04 -16.38 -3.79
N ASN A 31 32.83 -17.70 -3.84
CA ASN A 31 33.85 -18.69 -3.52
C ASN A 31 34.67 -19.13 -4.75
N LYS A 32 34.30 -18.67 -5.96
CA LYS A 32 34.96 -18.94 -7.24
C LYS A 32 34.97 -20.43 -7.61
N ASP A 33 33.94 -21.18 -7.19
CA ASP A 33 33.82 -22.60 -7.47
C ASP A 33 33.17 -22.90 -8.83
N GLY A 34 32.74 -21.87 -9.56
CA GLY A 34 32.10 -21.99 -10.87
C GLY A 34 30.62 -22.35 -10.82
N VAL A 35 30.00 -22.39 -9.63
CA VAL A 35 28.59 -22.74 -9.43
C VAL A 35 27.88 -21.70 -8.56
N LEU A 36 27.07 -20.85 -9.19
CA LEU A 36 26.33 -19.82 -8.46
C LEU A 36 25.22 -20.43 -7.60
N THR A 37 25.34 -20.32 -6.28
CA THR A 37 24.29 -20.73 -5.34
C THR A 37 23.22 -19.66 -5.17
N VAL A 38 22.03 -20.04 -4.66
CA VAL A 38 20.96 -19.08 -4.32
C VAL A 38 21.44 -18.07 -3.28
N ALA A 39 22.25 -18.50 -2.30
CA ALA A 39 22.79 -17.64 -1.25
C ALA A 39 23.72 -16.56 -1.84
N GLU A 40 24.58 -16.95 -2.77
CA GLU A 40 25.49 -16.03 -3.47
C GLU A 40 24.76 -15.08 -4.40
N ALA A 41 23.76 -15.56 -5.15
CA ALA A 41 22.91 -14.71 -5.98
C ALA A 41 22.16 -13.65 -5.15
N LEU A 42 21.66 -14.04 -3.97
CA LEU A 42 21.02 -13.11 -3.03
C LEU A 42 22.02 -12.12 -2.44
N ALA A 43 23.19 -12.58 -2.00
CA ALA A 43 24.23 -11.73 -1.44
C ALA A 43 24.78 -10.73 -2.46
N PHE A 44 24.97 -11.16 -3.71
CA PHE A 44 25.38 -10.30 -4.82
C PHE A 44 24.31 -9.26 -5.13
N ARG A 45 23.04 -9.65 -5.18
CA ARG A 45 21.92 -8.71 -5.35
C ARG A 45 21.87 -7.69 -4.21
N ASP A 46 22.09 -8.11 -2.98
CA ASP A 46 22.07 -7.22 -1.81
C ASP A 46 23.27 -6.25 -1.84
N LYS A 47 24.46 -6.68 -2.27
CA LYS A 47 25.60 -5.79 -2.52
C LYS A 47 25.36 -4.83 -3.70
N ALA A 48 24.89 -5.32 -4.84
CA ALA A 48 24.63 -4.55 -6.04
C ALA A 48 23.48 -3.53 -5.88
N SER A 49 22.53 -3.81 -4.99
CA SER A 49 21.45 -2.88 -4.60
C SER A 49 21.85 -1.88 -3.52
N GLY A 50 23.11 -1.87 -3.08
CA GLY A 50 23.61 -0.97 -2.03
C GLY A 50 23.09 -1.29 -0.62
N ARG A 51 22.50 -2.48 -0.40
CA ARG A 51 22.00 -2.94 0.91
C ARG A 51 23.11 -3.40 1.87
N GLY A 52 24.38 -3.38 1.44
CA GLY A 52 25.54 -3.60 2.30
C GLY A 52 25.92 -2.44 3.22
N GLY A 53 25.26 -1.27 3.09
CA GLY A 53 25.33 -0.21 4.08
C GLY A 53 24.34 -0.45 5.21
N ALA A 54 24.72 -0.14 6.46
CA ALA A 54 23.84 -0.14 7.64
C ALA A 54 22.40 0.26 7.25
N GLN A 55 21.39 -0.52 7.67
CA GLN A 55 19.97 -0.30 7.36
C GLN A 55 19.59 1.19 7.45
N ARG A 56 19.68 1.92 6.32
CA ARG A 56 19.22 3.30 6.23
C ARG A 56 17.70 3.22 6.19
N GLY A 57 17.04 3.71 7.24
CA GLY A 57 15.58 3.81 7.31
C GLY A 57 14.99 4.60 6.14
N ALA A 58 13.67 4.52 5.95
CA ALA A 58 13.01 5.31 4.91
C ALA A 58 13.23 6.82 5.16
N ALA A 59 13.49 7.59 4.11
CA ALA A 59 13.71 9.04 4.24
C ALA A 59 12.43 9.74 4.73
N ARG A 60 12.46 10.26 5.97
CA ARG A 60 11.31 10.87 6.64
C ARG A 60 11.24 12.39 6.49
N SER A 61 12.38 13.04 6.36
CA SER A 61 12.49 14.45 6.06
C SER A 61 12.87 14.63 4.59
N PHE A 62 12.21 15.56 3.92
CA PHE A 62 12.48 15.92 2.55
C PHE A 62 12.17 17.38 2.30
N LYS A 63 12.94 17.96 1.40
CA LYS A 63 12.65 19.30 0.90
C LYS A 63 11.45 19.22 -0.04
N VAL A 64 10.35 19.83 0.36
CA VAL A 64 9.20 20.09 -0.51
C VAL A 64 9.57 21.26 -1.43
N HIS A 65 9.25 21.14 -2.72
CA HIS A 65 9.53 22.21 -3.66
C HIS A 65 8.61 23.41 -3.36
N PRO A 66 9.10 24.66 -3.29
CA PRO A 66 8.28 25.85 -2.99
C PRO A 66 7.12 26.11 -3.95
N GLY A 67 7.09 25.40 -5.09
CA GLY A 67 5.98 25.44 -6.03
C GLY A 67 4.69 24.82 -5.50
N TRP A 68 4.72 24.08 -4.38
CA TRP A 68 3.52 23.65 -3.66
C TRP A 68 2.84 24.79 -2.90
N GLU A 69 3.56 25.89 -2.63
CA GLU A 69 3.01 27.09 -1.98
C GLU A 69 2.45 28.10 -3.00
N LYS A 70 2.49 27.76 -4.30
CA LYS A 70 1.95 28.60 -5.36
C LYS A 70 0.50 28.21 -5.64
N GLU A 71 -0.30 29.19 -6.05
CA GLU A 71 -1.69 28.99 -6.47
C GLU A 71 -1.81 27.98 -7.63
N LYS A 72 -0.80 27.93 -8.52
CA LYS A 72 -0.76 27.02 -9.67
C LYS A 72 0.60 26.34 -9.83
N PHE A 73 0.55 25.08 -10.24
CA PHE A 73 1.71 24.38 -10.80
C PHE A 73 2.18 25.01 -12.13
N PRO A 74 3.40 24.70 -12.61
CA PRO A 74 3.85 25.15 -13.92
C PRO A 74 2.87 24.80 -15.05
N GLU A 75 2.71 25.69 -16.03
CA GLU A 75 1.76 25.53 -17.16
C GLU A 75 1.93 24.22 -17.94
N HIS A 76 3.15 23.67 -17.97
CA HIS A 76 3.44 22.41 -18.65
C HIS A 76 2.99 21.17 -17.88
N ALA A 77 2.43 21.31 -16.68
CA ALA A 77 1.96 20.19 -15.86
C ALA A 77 0.87 19.40 -16.60
N MET A 78 0.96 18.07 -16.56
CA MET A 78 0.01 17.19 -17.28
C MET A 78 -1.44 17.36 -16.80
N CYS A 79 -1.69 17.74 -15.55
CA CYS A 79 -3.03 17.96 -15.01
C CYS A 79 -3.81 19.07 -15.73
N TYR A 80 -3.12 20.00 -16.41
CA TYR A 80 -3.74 21.06 -17.21
C TYR A 80 -3.92 20.71 -18.68
N GLN A 81 -3.36 19.58 -19.14
CA GLN A 81 -3.40 19.17 -20.54
C GLN A 81 -4.71 18.42 -20.87
N SER A 82 -5.03 18.33 -22.16
CA SER A 82 -6.19 17.54 -22.62
C SER A 82 -5.96 16.03 -22.39
N PRO A 83 -7.02 15.22 -22.23
CA PRO A 83 -6.91 13.77 -22.11
C PRO A 83 -6.07 13.12 -23.22
N GLU A 84 -6.21 13.59 -24.47
CA GLU A 84 -5.47 13.11 -25.64
C GLU A 84 -3.99 13.39 -25.49
N ARG A 85 -3.62 14.61 -25.06
CA ARG A 85 -2.23 15.01 -24.88
C ARG A 85 -1.56 14.24 -23.75
N ILE A 86 -2.26 14.00 -22.66
CA ILE A 86 -1.78 13.17 -21.54
C ILE A 86 -1.52 11.73 -22.04
N ARG A 87 -2.48 11.15 -22.76
CA ARG A 87 -2.38 9.81 -23.37
C ARG A 87 -1.19 9.70 -24.32
N GLU A 88 -1.03 10.65 -25.24
CA GLU A 88 0.07 10.68 -26.21
C GLU A 88 1.43 10.77 -25.52
N THR A 89 1.54 11.61 -24.49
CA THR A 89 2.77 11.77 -23.71
C THR A 89 3.17 10.45 -23.06
N TYR A 90 2.19 9.72 -22.49
CA TYR A 90 2.47 8.42 -21.90
C TYR A 90 2.77 7.34 -22.93
N ALA A 91 2.07 7.33 -24.07
CA ALA A 91 2.30 6.40 -25.18
C ALA A 91 3.74 6.47 -25.69
N LYS A 92 4.25 7.70 -25.90
CA LYS A 92 5.65 7.94 -26.31
C LYS A 92 6.65 7.36 -25.32
N LEU A 93 6.35 7.42 -24.02
CA LEU A 93 7.21 6.86 -22.97
C LEU A 93 7.17 5.32 -22.91
N LEU A 94 6.04 4.70 -23.28
CA LEU A 94 5.88 3.25 -23.24
C LEU A 94 6.43 2.52 -24.47
N GLY A 95 6.46 3.20 -25.63
CA GLY A 95 6.79 2.60 -26.92
C GLY A 95 5.55 2.03 -27.64
N PRO A 96 5.71 1.58 -28.91
CA PRO A 96 4.59 1.29 -29.81
C PRO A 96 3.73 0.08 -29.38
N ASP A 97 4.31 -0.89 -28.67
CA ASP A 97 3.64 -2.17 -28.36
C ASP A 97 2.79 -2.15 -27.08
N ARG A 98 2.60 -0.97 -26.48
CA ARG A 98 1.97 -0.85 -25.16
C ARG A 98 0.81 0.14 -25.18
N HIS A 99 -0.31 -0.28 -24.62
CA HIS A 99 -1.47 0.59 -24.44
C HIS A 99 -1.22 1.58 -23.29
N PRO A 100 -1.31 2.90 -23.53
CA PRO A 100 -1.10 3.93 -22.51
C PRO A 100 -2.27 4.06 -21.54
N ILE A 101 -3.46 3.55 -21.90
CA ILE A 101 -4.66 3.64 -21.09
C ILE A 101 -4.96 2.27 -20.52
N ALA A 102 -5.03 2.18 -19.19
CA ALA A 102 -5.75 1.10 -18.55
C ALA A 102 -7.24 1.46 -18.52
N SER A 103 -8.07 0.53 -18.98
CA SER A 103 -9.53 0.65 -18.91
C SER A 103 -10.10 -0.74 -18.65
N PHE A 104 -11.17 -0.77 -17.87
CA PHE A 104 -11.87 -1.99 -17.51
C PHE A 104 -13.36 -1.76 -17.76
N ALA A 105 -14.02 -2.78 -18.34
CA ALA A 105 -15.48 -2.78 -18.41
C ALA A 105 -16.05 -2.69 -16.98
N LYS A 106 -17.17 -1.97 -16.83
CA LYS A 106 -17.87 -1.86 -15.55
C LYS A 106 -18.15 -3.28 -15.00
N PRO A 107 -17.60 -3.65 -13.83
CA PRO A 107 -17.83 -4.98 -13.28
C PRO A 107 -19.31 -5.18 -12.95
N LYS A 108 -19.85 -6.36 -13.28
CA LYS A 108 -21.25 -6.74 -12.99
C LYS A 108 -21.41 -7.49 -11.67
N ASP A 109 -20.28 -7.90 -11.10
CA ASP A 109 -20.13 -8.75 -9.92
C ASP A 109 -19.84 -7.95 -8.64
N GLY A 110 -20.00 -6.61 -8.70
CA GLY A 110 -19.78 -5.71 -7.57
C GLY A 110 -18.35 -5.18 -7.44
N GLY A 111 -17.40 -5.65 -8.25
CA GLY A 111 -16.03 -5.13 -8.25
C GLY A 111 -15.95 -3.64 -8.60
N LEU A 112 -15.00 -2.93 -7.98
CA LEU A 112 -14.71 -1.52 -8.27
C LEU A 112 -13.53 -1.38 -9.22
N ARG A 113 -13.54 -0.40 -10.13
CA ARG A 113 -12.35 -0.02 -10.89
C ARG A 113 -11.52 0.92 -10.02
N LEU A 114 -10.36 0.42 -9.58
CA LEU A 114 -9.50 1.12 -8.62
C LEU A 114 -8.22 1.62 -9.27
N VAL A 115 -7.91 2.90 -9.10
CA VAL A 115 -6.55 3.43 -9.26
C VAL A 115 -5.88 3.58 -7.90
N GLY A 116 -4.55 3.59 -7.86
CA GLY A 116 -3.88 3.86 -6.58
C GLY A 116 -2.41 4.17 -6.68
N THR A 117 -1.91 4.91 -5.69
CA THR A 117 -0.49 5.08 -5.44
C THR A 117 -0.14 4.41 -4.12
N GLY A 118 1.16 4.33 -3.83
CA GLY A 118 1.60 3.81 -2.55
C GLY A 118 3.01 3.27 -2.58
N HIS A 119 3.45 2.87 -1.40
CA HIS A 119 4.78 2.33 -1.16
C HIS A 119 4.72 0.94 -0.54
N SER A 120 5.85 0.50 0.02
CA SER A 120 6.01 -0.86 0.58
C SER A 120 5.03 -1.19 1.70
N PHE A 121 4.34 -0.20 2.29
CA PHE A 121 3.33 -0.44 3.31
C PHE A 121 1.97 -0.71 2.68
N MET A 122 1.66 -0.14 1.50
CA MET A 122 0.44 -0.49 0.74
C MET A 122 0.57 -1.76 -0.10
N GLY A 123 1.81 -2.12 -0.45
CA GLY A 123 2.12 -3.25 -1.31
C GLY A 123 1.49 -4.58 -0.89
N PRO A 124 1.47 -4.95 0.41
CA PRO A 124 0.84 -6.19 0.86
C PRO A 124 -0.68 -6.18 0.63
N GLY A 125 -1.39 -5.13 1.07
CA GLY A 125 -2.84 -4.97 0.84
C GLY A 125 -3.23 -4.99 -0.65
N TYR A 126 -2.47 -4.31 -1.51
CA TYR A 126 -2.69 -4.38 -2.97
C TYR A 126 -2.51 -5.78 -3.55
N LYS A 127 -1.64 -6.60 -2.95
CA LYS A 127 -1.38 -7.98 -3.41
C LYS A 127 -2.46 -8.95 -2.92
N THR A 128 -3.00 -8.75 -1.73
CA THR A 128 -3.99 -9.64 -1.12
C THR A 128 -5.42 -9.31 -1.54
N LEU A 129 -5.75 -8.03 -1.74
CA LEU A 129 -7.10 -7.58 -2.10
C LEU A 129 -7.71 -8.34 -3.30
N PRO A 130 -7.06 -8.51 -4.47
CA PRO A 130 -7.66 -9.24 -5.58
C PRO A 130 -8.01 -10.69 -5.26
N LYS A 131 -7.23 -11.35 -4.39
CA LYS A 131 -7.49 -12.73 -3.97
C LYS A 131 -8.65 -12.81 -2.98
N ILE A 132 -8.74 -11.83 -2.08
CA ILE A 132 -9.86 -11.69 -1.14
C ILE A 132 -11.16 -11.46 -1.91
N CYS A 133 -11.16 -10.53 -2.88
CA CYS A 133 -12.31 -10.28 -3.75
C CYS A 133 -12.71 -11.53 -4.55
N GLN A 134 -11.73 -12.28 -5.06
CA GLN A 134 -12.01 -13.54 -5.77
C GLN A 134 -12.72 -14.55 -4.87
N ALA A 135 -12.29 -14.69 -3.61
CA ALA A 135 -12.98 -15.53 -2.63
C ALA A 135 -14.37 -14.98 -2.26
N ALA A 136 -14.56 -13.67 -2.32
CA ALA A 136 -15.87 -13.02 -2.17
C ALA A 136 -16.77 -13.14 -3.43
N GLY A 137 -16.29 -13.77 -4.50
CA GLY A 137 -17.09 -14.11 -5.69
C GLY A 137 -16.93 -13.13 -6.87
N PHE A 138 -16.00 -12.18 -6.82
CA PHE A 138 -15.84 -11.18 -7.88
C PHE A 138 -14.39 -10.83 -8.20
N LYS A 139 -14.15 -10.23 -9.37
CA LYS A 139 -12.81 -9.78 -9.78
C LYS A 139 -12.58 -8.34 -9.35
N GLN A 140 -11.34 -8.04 -8.97
CA GLN A 140 -10.90 -6.69 -8.61
C GLN A 140 -10.04 -6.07 -9.73
N PRO A 141 -10.60 -5.18 -10.58
CA PRO A 141 -9.78 -4.34 -11.44
C PRO A 141 -8.93 -3.36 -10.61
N LEU A 142 -7.63 -3.29 -10.91
CA LEU A 142 -6.67 -2.48 -10.17
C LEU A 142 -5.58 -1.93 -11.09
N HIS A 143 -5.35 -0.63 -11.06
CA HIS A 143 -4.27 0.02 -11.80
C HIS A 143 -3.43 0.93 -10.91
N LEU A 144 -2.19 0.53 -10.66
CA LEU A 144 -1.35 1.15 -9.64
C LEU A 144 -0.14 1.87 -10.21
N HIS A 145 0.26 2.96 -9.57
CA HIS A 145 1.58 3.56 -9.72
C HIS A 145 2.28 3.62 -8.36
N THR A 146 3.07 2.60 -8.05
CA THR A 146 3.77 2.45 -6.76
C THR A 146 5.26 2.80 -6.87
N GLY A 147 5.91 2.94 -5.72
CA GLY A 147 7.35 3.16 -5.59
C GLY A 147 7.87 2.73 -4.21
N GLY A 148 9.18 2.67 -4.01
CA GLY A 148 9.76 2.38 -2.70
C GLY A 148 9.83 3.63 -1.81
N GLY A 149 9.41 3.53 -0.54
CA GLY A 149 9.41 4.65 0.40
C GLY A 149 8.75 5.91 -0.18
N MET A 150 9.45 7.04 -0.08
CA MET A 150 8.96 8.34 -0.56
C MET A 150 8.59 8.37 -2.03
N THR A 151 9.21 7.53 -2.87
CA THR A 151 8.90 7.52 -4.31
C THR A 151 7.51 6.93 -4.62
N GLY A 152 6.87 6.34 -3.62
CA GLY A 152 5.49 5.87 -3.67
C GLY A 152 4.47 6.82 -3.03
N SER A 153 4.91 7.92 -2.40
CA SER A 153 3.99 8.84 -1.71
C SER A 153 3.09 9.59 -2.68
N THR A 154 1.93 10.04 -2.18
CA THR A 154 0.92 10.79 -2.94
C THR A 154 1.52 12.02 -3.62
N ARG A 155 2.31 12.82 -2.87
CA ARG A 155 3.06 13.98 -3.38
C ARG A 155 4.02 13.60 -4.50
N TYR A 156 4.90 12.63 -4.26
CA TYR A 156 5.95 12.28 -5.21
C TYR A 156 5.36 11.76 -6.52
N LYS A 157 4.30 10.94 -6.43
CA LYS A 157 3.59 10.46 -7.61
C LYS A 157 2.89 11.57 -8.36
N TRP A 158 2.28 12.54 -7.67
CA TRP A 158 1.72 13.72 -8.33
C TRP A 158 2.78 14.47 -9.14
N GLU A 159 3.93 14.74 -8.54
CA GLU A 159 5.03 15.45 -9.20
C GLU A 159 5.55 14.69 -10.43
N GLN A 160 5.70 13.36 -10.31
CA GLN A 160 6.17 12.48 -11.38
C GLN A 160 5.16 12.38 -12.53
N GLU A 161 3.88 12.22 -12.23
CA GLU A 161 2.81 12.14 -13.22
C GLU A 161 2.72 13.44 -14.02
N ASN A 162 2.86 14.58 -13.35
CA ASN A 162 2.78 15.90 -13.95
C ASN A 162 4.05 16.36 -14.66
N GLY A 163 5.21 15.74 -14.39
CA GLY A 163 6.48 16.21 -14.92
C GLY A 163 6.88 17.59 -14.38
N ILE A 164 6.61 17.86 -13.11
CA ILE A 164 6.91 19.13 -12.44
C ILE A 164 8.10 18.99 -11.49
N PHE A 165 8.70 20.13 -11.15
CA PHE A 165 9.86 20.23 -10.25
C PHE A 165 11.02 19.33 -10.69
N GLN A 166 11.43 18.36 -9.87
CA GLN A 166 12.51 17.41 -10.22
C GLN A 166 12.21 16.55 -11.45
N PHE A 167 10.96 16.51 -11.91
CA PHE A 167 10.53 15.78 -13.11
C PHE A 167 10.30 16.68 -14.33
N LYS A 168 10.79 17.93 -14.32
CA LYS A 168 10.65 18.84 -15.47
C LYS A 168 11.10 18.16 -16.77
N GLY A 169 10.21 18.09 -17.75
CA GLY A 169 10.44 17.45 -19.06
C GLY A 169 10.44 15.91 -19.04
N LYS A 170 10.13 15.28 -17.90
CA LYS A 170 10.15 13.82 -17.69
C LYS A 170 8.86 13.33 -17.05
N ALA A 171 7.73 13.87 -17.49
CA ALA A 171 6.40 13.44 -17.04
C ALA A 171 6.22 11.94 -17.29
N LYS A 172 5.61 11.25 -16.32
CA LYS A 172 5.20 9.85 -16.44
C LYS A 172 3.73 9.71 -16.05
N PRO A 173 2.80 10.20 -16.90
CA PRO A 173 1.39 10.34 -16.54
C PRO A 173 0.64 9.00 -16.66
N LYS A 174 1.04 8.00 -15.89
CA LYS A 174 0.47 6.64 -15.92
C LYS A 174 -0.99 6.64 -15.44
N LEU A 175 -1.24 7.19 -14.26
CA LEU A 175 -2.59 7.28 -13.69
C LEU A 175 -3.37 8.41 -14.33
N LEU A 176 -2.76 9.58 -14.57
CA LEU A 176 -3.46 10.71 -15.18
C LEU A 176 -4.01 10.35 -16.57
N ALA A 177 -3.24 9.61 -17.38
CA ALA A 177 -3.72 9.15 -18.68
C ALA A 177 -4.96 8.25 -18.52
N SER A 178 -4.92 7.29 -17.60
CA SER A 178 -6.03 6.35 -17.39
C SER A 178 -7.25 7.01 -16.75
N ILE A 179 -7.08 7.93 -15.80
CA ILE A 179 -8.17 8.65 -15.12
C ILE A 179 -8.90 9.58 -16.09
N ALA A 180 -8.18 10.26 -16.99
CA ALA A 180 -8.77 11.21 -17.93
C ALA A 180 -9.43 10.54 -19.16
N ASN A 181 -9.15 9.27 -19.43
CA ASN A 181 -9.59 8.57 -20.64
C ASN A 181 -10.41 7.29 -20.35
N ALA A 182 -10.72 6.99 -19.09
CA ALA A 182 -11.52 5.84 -18.70
C ALA A 182 -12.27 6.12 -17.39
N GLU A 183 -13.26 5.28 -17.11
CA GLU A 183 -14.08 5.38 -15.91
C GLU A 183 -13.46 4.62 -14.73
N TRP A 184 -13.56 5.20 -13.53
CA TRP A 184 -13.00 4.69 -12.29
C TRP A 184 -13.89 5.03 -11.10
N GLU A 185 -14.10 4.08 -10.18
CA GLU A 185 -14.95 4.29 -9.01
C GLU A 185 -14.20 4.81 -7.79
N ALA A 186 -12.91 4.48 -7.65
CA ALA A 186 -12.16 4.90 -6.49
C ALA A 186 -10.65 5.03 -6.71
N MET A 187 -10.04 5.86 -5.86
CA MET A 187 -8.59 5.99 -5.74
C MET A 187 -8.13 5.65 -4.32
N MET A 188 -7.03 4.91 -4.23
CA MET A 188 -6.38 4.53 -2.97
C MET A 188 -5.01 5.17 -2.80
N TRP A 189 -4.68 5.57 -1.57
CA TRP A 189 -3.38 6.11 -1.20
C TRP A 189 -2.82 5.42 0.04
N GLY A 190 -1.49 5.32 0.06
CA GLY A 190 -0.72 5.07 1.26
C GLY A 190 -0.15 6.36 1.80
N PRO A 191 -0.16 6.56 3.13
CA PRO A 191 0.26 7.80 3.72
C PRO A 191 1.78 7.85 3.82
N TYR A 192 2.34 9.05 3.81
CA TYR A 192 3.77 9.25 4.01
C TYR A 192 4.06 10.35 5.04
N PHE A 193 5.31 10.38 5.49
CA PHE A 193 5.76 11.37 6.46
C PHE A 193 5.52 12.80 5.95
N ASN A 194 5.02 13.68 6.82
CA ASN A 194 4.75 15.10 6.53
C ASN A 194 3.79 15.33 5.36
N ASP A 195 2.82 14.44 5.19
CA ASP A 195 1.73 14.66 4.25
C ASP A 195 0.88 15.88 4.63
N ARG A 196 0.30 16.50 3.61
CA ARG A 196 -0.55 17.68 3.75
C ARG A 196 -1.83 17.51 2.92
N PRO A 197 -2.95 18.17 3.27
CA PRO A 197 -4.20 18.09 2.51
C PRO A 197 -4.04 18.43 1.02
N GLU A 198 -3.14 19.34 0.67
CA GLU A 198 -2.92 19.77 -0.72
C GLU A 198 -2.40 18.63 -1.59
N TYR A 199 -1.63 17.70 -1.01
CA TYR A 199 -1.09 16.54 -1.72
C TYR A 199 -2.19 15.59 -2.16
N TYR A 200 -3.32 15.55 -1.44
CA TYR A 200 -4.48 14.74 -1.77
C TYR A 200 -5.48 15.51 -2.64
N SER A 201 -5.70 16.79 -2.32
CA SER A 201 -6.65 17.66 -3.03
C SER A 201 -6.38 17.73 -4.53
N CYS A 202 -5.12 17.81 -4.95
CA CYS A 202 -4.79 17.87 -6.37
C CYS A 202 -5.19 16.59 -7.13
N TRP A 203 -5.03 15.41 -6.51
CA TRP A 203 -5.53 14.16 -7.05
C TRP A 203 -7.05 14.12 -7.06
N ILE A 204 -7.70 14.53 -5.97
CA ILE A 204 -9.17 14.54 -5.85
C ILE A 204 -9.78 15.40 -6.95
N GLU A 205 -9.30 16.64 -7.13
CA GLU A 205 -9.80 17.57 -8.14
C GLU A 205 -9.64 17.01 -9.57
N PHE A 206 -8.48 16.44 -9.87
CA PHE A 206 -8.25 15.83 -11.18
C PHE A 206 -9.14 14.61 -11.41
N CYS A 207 -9.30 13.75 -10.39
CA CYS A 207 -10.19 12.60 -10.46
C CYS A 207 -11.65 13.02 -10.67
N LEU A 208 -12.16 13.94 -9.86
CA LEU A 208 -13.56 14.40 -9.94
C LEU A 208 -13.88 15.14 -11.24
N LYS A 209 -12.89 15.78 -11.88
CA LYS A 209 -13.05 16.38 -13.21
C LYS A 209 -13.50 15.37 -14.27
N TYR A 210 -13.03 14.12 -14.18
CA TYR A 210 -13.32 13.08 -15.18
C TYR A 210 -14.21 11.94 -14.66
N ASN A 211 -14.27 11.77 -13.34
CA ASN A 211 -15.00 10.73 -12.64
C ASN A 211 -15.72 11.35 -11.43
N PRO A 212 -16.84 12.07 -11.63
CA PRO A 212 -17.47 12.91 -10.60
C PRO A 212 -17.99 12.13 -9.39
N ASP A 213 -18.22 10.83 -9.55
CA ASP A 213 -18.71 9.95 -8.49
C ASP A 213 -17.61 9.22 -7.71
N MET A 214 -16.33 9.47 -8.04
CA MET A 214 -15.21 8.78 -7.41
C MET A 214 -15.19 8.96 -5.88
N LYS A 215 -14.78 7.89 -5.17
CA LYS A 215 -14.47 7.88 -3.73
C LYS A 215 -12.98 7.71 -3.48
N PHE A 216 -12.51 8.17 -2.34
CA PHE A 216 -11.09 8.25 -2.03
C PHE A 216 -10.78 7.57 -0.71
N PHE A 217 -9.78 6.69 -0.72
CA PHE A 217 -9.46 5.82 0.40
C PHE A 217 -8.01 6.01 0.81
N LEU A 218 -7.78 6.43 2.04
CA LEU A 218 -6.45 6.66 2.60
C LEU A 218 -6.18 5.61 3.67
N SER A 219 -5.19 4.74 3.44
CA SER A 219 -4.63 3.96 4.55
C SER A 219 -4.00 4.91 5.55
N ASP A 220 -4.20 4.66 6.84
CA ASP A 220 -3.55 5.42 7.90
C ASP A 220 -2.20 4.83 8.34
N GLY A 221 -1.76 3.70 7.77
CA GLY A 221 -0.55 3.00 8.18
C GLY A 221 -0.68 2.41 9.60
N TRP A 222 0.41 2.19 10.31
CA TRP A 222 0.35 1.59 11.66
C TRP A 222 1.52 2.02 12.56
N PRO A 223 1.41 1.79 13.90
CA PRO A 223 2.47 2.11 14.83
C PRO A 223 3.78 1.40 14.50
N GLN A 224 4.90 2.12 14.65
CA GLN A 224 6.24 1.62 14.40
C GLN A 224 7.08 1.78 15.67
N ILE A 225 8.06 0.89 15.85
CA ILE A 225 8.98 0.95 17.01
C ILE A 225 9.68 2.30 17.13
N GLU A 226 10.04 2.89 15.99
CA GLU A 226 10.71 4.18 15.94
C GLU A 226 9.80 5.37 16.29
N HIS A 227 8.52 5.15 16.57
CA HIS A 227 7.60 6.18 17.07
C HIS A 227 7.51 6.21 18.60
N LEU A 228 8.18 5.30 19.33
CA LEU A 228 8.14 5.26 20.79
C LEU A 228 8.67 6.54 21.46
N ASP A 229 9.47 7.33 20.76
CA ASP A 229 9.96 8.64 21.19
C ASP A 229 8.87 9.73 21.16
N LYS A 230 7.76 9.50 20.45
CA LYS A 230 6.62 10.42 20.36
C LYS A 230 5.65 10.33 21.54
N ILE A 231 5.78 9.32 22.40
CA ILE A 231 4.90 9.13 23.55
C ILE A 231 5.69 9.12 24.85
N GLU A 232 5.09 9.64 25.91
CA GLU A 232 5.77 9.84 27.19
C GLU A 232 6.26 8.51 27.79
N GLY A 233 7.58 8.43 27.97
CA GLY A 233 8.25 7.23 28.49
C GLY A 233 8.21 6.02 27.56
N GLY A 234 7.80 6.16 26.30
CA GLY A 234 7.63 5.05 25.36
C GLY A 234 8.88 4.20 25.18
N THR A 235 10.05 4.83 25.00
CA THR A 235 11.34 4.10 24.87
C THR A 235 11.65 3.21 26.07
N LYS A 236 11.29 3.67 27.29
CA LYS A 236 11.50 2.88 28.53
C LYS A 236 10.48 1.74 28.66
N LYS A 237 9.23 2.00 28.26
CA LYS A 237 8.12 1.02 28.29
C LYS A 237 8.25 -0.06 27.20
N GLY A 238 8.97 0.23 26.12
CA GLY A 238 9.20 -0.69 25.01
C GLY A 238 8.02 -0.78 24.04
N PHE A 239 8.16 -1.59 22.99
CA PHE A 239 7.15 -1.78 21.95
C PHE A 239 6.21 -2.95 22.31
N VAL A 240 5.20 -2.64 23.13
CA VAL A 240 4.26 -3.59 23.73
C VAL A 240 2.82 -3.11 23.45
N PRO A 241 1.78 -3.97 23.63
CA PRO A 241 0.41 -3.62 23.23
C PRO A 241 -0.10 -2.32 23.86
N ALA A 242 0.29 -2.03 25.11
CA ALA A 242 -0.06 -0.78 25.79
C ALA A 242 0.53 0.48 25.10
N THR A 243 1.81 0.45 24.72
CA THR A 243 2.44 1.58 24.01
C THR A 243 2.01 1.63 22.54
N ILE A 244 1.75 0.49 21.90
CA ILE A 244 1.17 0.41 20.55
C ILE A 244 -0.21 1.08 20.52
N LYS A 245 -1.04 0.88 21.55
CA LYS A 245 -2.34 1.57 21.67
C LYS A 245 -2.17 3.09 21.75
N GLN A 246 -1.26 3.58 22.59
CA GLN A 246 -0.98 5.03 22.71
C GLN A 246 -0.48 5.63 21.39
N LEU A 247 0.36 4.89 20.66
CA LEU A 247 0.81 5.31 19.33
C LEU A 247 -0.35 5.32 18.32
N GLY A 248 -1.27 4.37 18.41
CA GLY A 248 -2.48 4.33 17.59
C GLY A 248 -3.38 5.54 17.81
N GLU A 249 -3.59 5.94 19.07
CA GLU A 249 -4.36 7.13 19.44
C GLU A 249 -3.74 8.41 18.86
N LEU A 250 -2.43 8.60 19.08
CA LEU A 250 -1.68 9.72 18.51
C LEU A 250 -1.77 9.75 16.97
N GLN A 251 -1.70 8.58 16.35
CA GLN A 251 -1.82 8.47 14.90
C GLN A 251 -3.24 8.83 14.43
N GLY A 252 -4.27 8.40 15.15
CA GLY A 252 -5.67 8.78 14.90
C GLY A 252 -5.90 10.30 14.95
N GLU A 253 -5.28 10.99 15.90
CA GLU A 253 -5.31 12.46 15.99
C GLU A 253 -4.67 13.11 14.74
N ILE A 254 -3.46 12.68 14.38
CA ILE A 254 -2.73 13.20 13.21
C ILE A 254 -3.53 13.01 11.91
N TYR A 255 -4.13 11.83 11.70
CA TYR A 255 -4.95 11.61 10.50
C TYR A 255 -6.27 12.37 10.56
N GLY A 256 -6.86 12.53 11.74
CA GLY A 256 -8.02 13.39 11.94
C GLY A 256 -7.76 14.82 11.46
N GLU A 257 -6.63 15.40 11.86
CA GLU A 257 -6.20 16.73 11.40
C GLU A 257 -5.94 16.79 9.89
N LEU A 258 -5.34 15.73 9.31
CA LEU A 258 -5.07 15.66 7.87
C LEU A 258 -6.35 15.60 7.03
N ILE A 259 -7.34 14.81 7.45
CA ILE A 259 -8.55 14.56 6.65
C ILE A 259 -9.69 15.54 6.93
N ALA A 260 -9.72 16.20 8.09
CA ALA A 260 -10.75 17.20 8.39
C ALA A 260 -10.93 18.25 7.28
N PRO A 261 -9.88 18.95 6.80
CA PRO A 261 -10.02 19.91 5.70
C PRO A 261 -10.39 19.24 4.36
N LEU A 262 -10.00 17.98 4.15
CA LEU A 262 -10.40 17.22 2.96
C LEU A 262 -11.88 16.88 2.98
N ASN A 263 -12.42 16.49 4.14
CA ASN A 263 -13.83 16.18 4.30
C ASN A 263 -14.71 17.43 4.31
N GLU A 264 -14.20 18.57 4.79
CA GLU A 264 -14.87 19.86 4.64
C GLU A 264 -14.97 20.24 3.15
N LYS A 265 -13.88 20.13 2.40
CA LYS A 265 -13.84 20.49 0.98
C LYS A 265 -14.54 19.48 0.06
N TYR A 266 -14.52 18.19 0.43
CA TYR A 266 -15.11 17.09 -0.34
C TYR A 266 -16.01 16.20 0.54
N PRO A 267 -17.19 16.70 0.98
CA PRO A 267 -18.04 15.99 1.92
C PRO A 267 -18.40 14.57 1.51
N GLY A 268 -18.13 13.61 2.40
CA GLY A 268 -18.44 12.20 2.22
C GLY A 268 -17.64 11.50 1.12
N ARG A 269 -16.55 12.10 0.62
CA ARG A 269 -15.74 11.53 -0.46
C ARG A 269 -14.47 10.85 0.02
N VAL A 270 -13.90 11.30 1.14
CA VAL A 270 -12.61 10.81 1.66
C VAL A 270 -12.84 9.94 2.89
N VAL A 271 -12.29 8.73 2.86
CA VAL A 271 -12.47 7.69 3.87
C VAL A 271 -11.12 7.19 4.33
N ILE A 272 -10.96 6.98 5.64
CA ILE A 272 -9.81 6.27 6.21
C ILE A 272 -10.03 4.76 6.10
N MET A 273 -9.01 4.05 5.60
CA MET A 273 -8.88 2.61 5.77
C MET A 273 -8.06 2.36 7.04
N PRO A 274 -8.68 1.92 8.15
CA PRO A 274 -8.07 1.93 9.48
C PRO A 274 -7.14 0.74 9.70
N THR A 275 -6.05 0.74 8.94
CA THR A 275 -4.95 -0.23 9.08
C THR A 275 -4.23 -0.07 10.42
N CYS A 276 -4.24 1.13 11.00
CA CYS A 276 -3.65 1.42 12.30
C CYS A 276 -4.41 0.69 13.40
N ASP A 277 -5.73 0.90 13.45
CA ASP A 277 -6.61 0.27 14.45
C ASP A 277 -6.56 -1.26 14.33
N ALA A 278 -6.54 -1.80 13.11
CA ALA A 278 -6.41 -3.24 12.90
C ALA A 278 -5.11 -3.81 13.51
N MET A 279 -3.97 -3.11 13.35
CA MET A 279 -2.70 -3.56 13.92
C MET A 279 -2.62 -3.34 15.44
N VAL A 280 -3.24 -2.27 15.96
CA VAL A 280 -3.41 -2.05 17.40
C VAL A 280 -4.23 -3.19 18.01
N LEU A 281 -5.39 -3.52 17.43
CA LEU A 281 -6.23 -4.62 17.84
C LEU A 281 -5.47 -5.95 17.76
N ALA A 282 -4.76 -6.23 16.66
CA ALA A 282 -3.95 -7.43 16.56
C ALA A 282 -2.91 -7.55 17.69
N SER A 283 -2.27 -6.45 18.10
CA SER A 283 -1.32 -6.48 19.23
C SER A 283 -1.99 -6.84 20.56
N GLN A 284 -3.24 -6.42 20.75
CA GLN A 284 -4.03 -6.74 21.94
C GLN A 284 -4.53 -8.19 21.91
N TYR A 285 -4.97 -8.67 20.74
CA TYR A 285 -5.30 -10.09 20.52
C TYR A 285 -4.08 -10.98 20.81
N PHE A 286 -2.89 -10.57 20.37
CA PHE A 286 -1.64 -11.27 20.69
C PHE A 286 -1.42 -11.37 22.19
N GLN A 287 -1.61 -10.27 22.93
CA GLN A 287 -1.47 -10.24 24.39
C GLN A 287 -2.39 -11.25 25.10
N ARG A 288 -3.59 -11.45 24.56
CA ARG A 288 -4.59 -12.38 25.09
C ARG A 288 -4.41 -13.83 24.61
N GLY A 289 -3.43 -14.10 23.75
CA GLY A 289 -3.23 -15.42 23.15
C GLY A 289 -4.25 -15.79 22.07
N GLU A 290 -4.93 -14.80 21.49
CA GLU A 290 -6.03 -14.97 20.52
C GLU A 290 -5.57 -14.91 19.06
N LEU A 291 -4.27 -14.96 18.80
CA LEU A 291 -3.69 -15.04 17.45
C LEU A 291 -3.02 -16.41 17.21
N PRO A 292 -3.77 -17.43 16.76
CA PRO A 292 -3.24 -18.78 16.57
C PRO A 292 -1.99 -18.79 15.68
N GLY A 293 -0.91 -19.40 16.17
CA GLY A 293 0.34 -19.57 15.42
C GLY A 293 1.21 -18.31 15.31
N VAL A 294 0.80 -17.16 15.86
CA VAL A 294 1.66 -15.98 16.00
C VAL A 294 2.55 -16.15 17.23
N GLU A 295 3.84 -15.88 17.08
CA GLU A 295 4.88 -16.19 18.06
C GLU A 295 5.45 -14.94 18.74
N GLY A 296 5.25 -13.76 18.17
CA GLY A 296 5.80 -12.51 18.70
C GLY A 296 5.11 -11.26 18.18
N LEU A 297 5.37 -10.12 18.84
CA LEU A 297 4.97 -8.81 18.31
C LEU A 297 5.94 -8.37 17.22
N HIS A 298 7.23 -8.31 17.52
CA HIS A 298 8.21 -7.70 16.63
C HIS A 298 9.45 -8.58 16.46
N ARG A 299 9.75 -9.03 15.24
CA ARG A 299 10.85 -9.96 14.96
C ARG A 299 12.20 -9.40 15.37
N ALA A 300 12.47 -8.12 15.13
CA ALA A 300 13.75 -7.52 15.51
C ALA A 300 13.96 -7.36 17.03
N LEU A 301 12.90 -7.55 17.83
CA LEU A 301 12.97 -7.50 19.29
C LEU A 301 12.93 -8.90 19.91
N GLY A 302 11.99 -9.73 19.48
CA GLY A 302 11.75 -11.07 20.05
C GLY A 302 12.36 -12.23 19.27
N GLY A 303 12.95 -11.99 18.09
CA GLY A 303 13.59 -13.02 17.24
C GLY A 303 12.63 -13.98 16.53
N LYS A 304 11.34 -13.97 16.86
CA LYS A 304 10.35 -14.91 16.30
C LYS A 304 9.94 -14.55 14.88
N ALA A 305 9.91 -15.55 13.99
CA ALA A 305 9.65 -15.33 12.57
C ALA A 305 8.19 -14.94 12.30
N LYS A 306 7.24 -15.59 12.99
CA LYS A 306 5.81 -15.29 12.90
C LYS A 306 5.44 -14.17 13.87
N SER A 307 5.94 -12.98 13.58
CA SER A 307 5.65 -11.76 14.35
C SER A 307 4.75 -10.80 13.56
N LEU A 308 4.03 -9.89 14.23
CA LEU A 308 3.24 -8.82 13.58
C LEU A 308 4.12 -7.95 12.67
N TRP A 309 5.30 -7.57 13.15
CA TRP A 309 6.29 -6.78 12.39
C TRP A 309 7.57 -7.59 12.14
N ARG A 310 8.09 -7.55 10.90
CA ARG A 310 9.31 -8.31 10.53
C ARG A 310 10.61 -7.54 10.66
N ASP A 311 10.57 -6.20 10.62
CA ASP A 311 11.75 -5.36 10.62
C ASP A 311 11.51 -4.03 11.36
N LYS A 312 12.61 -3.35 11.71
CA LYS A 312 12.58 -2.08 12.47
C LYS A 312 11.89 -0.93 11.73
N LEU A 313 11.83 -1.00 10.40
CA LEU A 313 11.08 -0.02 9.62
C LEU A 313 9.58 -0.16 9.85
N GLY A 314 9.12 -1.34 10.28
CA GLY A 314 7.72 -1.62 10.57
C GLY A 314 6.99 -2.31 9.43
N HIS A 315 7.67 -3.02 8.53
CA HIS A 315 6.93 -3.85 7.58
C HIS A 315 6.22 -5.00 8.30
N LEU A 316 5.04 -5.36 7.78
CA LEU A 316 4.27 -6.50 8.26
C LEU A 316 5.07 -7.81 8.16
N GLY A 317 4.94 -8.63 9.20
CA GLY A 317 5.45 -9.98 9.20
C GLY A 317 4.58 -10.95 8.40
N PRO A 318 5.07 -12.18 8.17
CA PRO A 318 4.37 -13.16 7.34
C PRO A 318 2.93 -13.33 7.81
N GLY A 319 1.97 -13.36 6.89
CA GLY A 319 0.55 -13.55 7.16
C GLY A 319 -0.22 -12.26 7.43
N PHE A 320 0.40 -11.22 7.99
CA PHE A 320 -0.28 -9.96 8.32
C PHE A 320 -0.67 -9.13 7.10
N GLU A 321 -0.12 -9.42 5.91
CA GLU A 321 -0.61 -8.87 4.65
C GLU A 321 -2.10 -9.18 4.37
N TRP A 322 -2.61 -10.27 4.93
CA TRP A 322 -4.02 -10.66 4.79
C TRP A 322 -4.91 -9.79 5.65
N LEU A 323 -4.49 -9.48 6.88
CA LEU A 323 -5.20 -8.54 7.74
C LEU A 323 -5.33 -7.17 7.06
N GLU A 324 -4.24 -6.64 6.49
CA GLU A 324 -4.29 -5.38 5.72
C GLU A 324 -5.26 -5.49 4.52
N GLY A 325 -5.19 -6.58 3.75
CA GLY A 325 -6.10 -6.81 2.64
C GLY A 325 -7.57 -6.88 3.05
N TYR A 326 -7.87 -7.46 4.22
CA TYR A 326 -9.23 -7.49 4.76
C TYR A 326 -9.72 -6.12 5.21
N VAL A 327 -8.84 -5.26 5.75
CA VAL A 327 -9.18 -3.86 6.03
C VAL A 327 -9.51 -3.12 4.74
N PHE A 328 -8.73 -3.33 3.68
CA PHE A 328 -8.99 -2.74 2.36
C PHE A 328 -10.34 -3.21 1.82
N TYR A 329 -10.60 -4.53 1.84
CA TYR A 329 -11.87 -5.09 1.41
C TYR A 329 -13.04 -4.51 2.21
N ALA A 330 -12.95 -4.51 3.54
CA ALA A 330 -14.01 -4.04 4.42
C ALA A 330 -14.33 -2.56 4.19
N SER A 331 -13.30 -1.74 3.97
CA SER A 331 -13.45 -0.30 3.74
C SER A 331 -14.06 -0.02 2.35
N LEU A 332 -13.55 -0.67 1.30
CA LEU A 332 -13.98 -0.46 -0.08
C LEU A 332 -15.40 -0.98 -0.33
N TYR A 333 -15.68 -2.19 0.16
CA TYR A 333 -16.94 -2.89 -0.09
C TYR A 333 -17.96 -2.71 1.03
N ARG A 334 -17.59 -1.99 2.09
CA ARG A 334 -18.46 -1.67 3.23
C ARG A 334 -19.15 -2.93 3.78
N ARG A 335 -18.41 -4.03 3.85
CA ARG A 335 -18.91 -5.36 4.20
C ARG A 335 -17.88 -6.13 4.99
N SER A 336 -18.34 -6.84 6.02
CA SER A 336 -17.52 -7.70 6.85
C SER A 336 -16.87 -8.78 6.00
N PRO A 337 -15.53 -8.93 6.09
CA PRO A 337 -14.82 -10.06 5.51
C PRO A 337 -15.24 -11.42 6.12
N GLU A 338 -15.90 -11.43 7.29
CA GLU A 338 -16.44 -12.66 7.89
C GLU A 338 -17.54 -13.29 7.01
N LEU A 339 -18.18 -12.50 6.12
CA LEU A 339 -19.21 -12.96 5.19
C LEU A 339 -18.66 -13.57 3.88
N ILE A 340 -17.34 -13.70 3.75
CA ILE A 340 -16.73 -14.31 2.56
C ILE A 340 -16.81 -15.83 2.69
N ASP A 341 -17.70 -16.44 1.91
CA ASP A 341 -17.89 -17.90 1.89
C ASP A 341 -16.77 -18.65 1.18
N GLY A 342 -16.10 -18.01 0.21
CA GLY A 342 -15.01 -18.61 -0.52
C GLY A 342 -13.76 -18.78 0.33
N LYS A 343 -12.98 -19.83 0.00
CA LYS A 343 -11.68 -20.04 0.61
C LYS A 343 -10.68 -19.03 0.08
N VAL A 344 -10.04 -18.30 0.99
CA VAL A 344 -8.92 -17.41 0.66
C VAL A 344 -7.63 -18.22 0.65
N GLU A 345 -7.05 -18.41 -0.53
CA GLU A 345 -5.83 -19.19 -0.70
C GLU A 345 -4.60 -18.43 -0.17
N THR A 346 -4.31 -18.63 1.12
CA THR A 346 -3.27 -17.90 1.85
C THR A 346 -1.85 -18.43 1.63
N GLY A 347 -1.70 -19.66 1.13
CA GLY A 347 -0.39 -20.27 0.87
C GLY A 347 0.31 -20.83 2.11
N GLY A 348 -0.43 -21.14 3.18
CA GLY A 348 0.06 -21.86 4.36
C GLY A 348 -0.19 -21.11 5.66
N PHE A 349 0.51 -19.99 5.88
CA PHE A 349 0.28 -19.08 7.01
C PHE A 349 -0.44 -17.82 6.50
N PRO A 350 -1.49 -17.31 7.16
CA PRO A 350 -1.95 -17.56 8.54
C PRO A 350 -2.68 -18.88 8.81
N GLY A 351 -3.15 -19.58 7.78
CA GLY A 351 -4.03 -20.75 7.96
C GLY A 351 -5.45 -20.35 8.41
N ASP A 352 -6.39 -21.29 8.36
CA ASP A 352 -7.84 -20.98 8.43
C ASP A 352 -8.28 -20.35 9.76
N GLN A 353 -7.69 -20.75 10.88
CA GLN A 353 -8.08 -20.21 12.19
C GLN A 353 -7.67 -18.74 12.35
N LEU A 354 -6.42 -18.41 12.03
CA LEU A 354 -5.93 -17.03 12.11
C LEU A 354 -6.53 -16.15 10.99
N ASP A 355 -6.86 -16.73 9.82
CA ASP A 355 -7.62 -16.03 8.77
C ASP A 355 -8.98 -15.52 9.28
N LYS A 356 -9.76 -16.37 9.98
CA LYS A 356 -11.03 -15.97 10.61
C LYS A 356 -10.85 -14.85 11.63
N VAL A 357 -9.78 -14.91 12.43
CA VAL A 357 -9.46 -13.84 13.38
C VAL A 357 -9.11 -12.54 12.65
N PHE A 358 -8.35 -12.59 11.56
CA PHE A 358 -8.04 -11.39 10.78
C PHE A 358 -9.27 -10.75 10.15
N ARG A 359 -10.20 -11.54 9.62
CA ARG A 359 -11.48 -11.03 9.09
C ARG A 359 -12.27 -10.25 10.16
N ARG A 360 -12.34 -10.81 11.36
CA ARG A 360 -12.99 -10.16 12.52
C ARG A 360 -12.29 -8.88 12.94
N ILE A 361 -10.96 -8.91 13.09
CA ILE A 361 -10.18 -7.72 13.47
C ILE A 361 -10.38 -6.60 12.44
N ALA A 362 -10.36 -6.93 11.14
CA ALA A 362 -10.62 -5.95 10.09
C ALA A 362 -12.01 -5.32 10.20
N TRP A 363 -13.05 -6.12 10.49
CA TRP A 363 -14.41 -5.59 10.68
C TRP A 363 -14.52 -4.70 11.92
N GLN A 364 -13.93 -5.12 13.04
CA GLN A 364 -13.87 -4.32 14.26
C GLN A 364 -13.14 -2.98 14.05
N ALA A 365 -12.03 -2.99 13.32
CA ALA A 365 -11.27 -1.77 13.01
C ALA A 365 -12.10 -0.77 12.21
N VAL A 366 -12.79 -1.22 11.15
CA VAL A 366 -13.64 -0.31 10.36
C VAL A 366 -14.84 0.22 11.13
N LEU A 367 -15.44 -0.56 12.04
CA LEU A 367 -16.55 -0.08 12.87
C LEU A 367 -16.12 0.90 13.96
N ALA A 368 -14.91 0.74 14.50
CA ALA A 368 -14.41 1.58 15.59
C ALA A 368 -13.86 2.93 15.11
N ASN A 369 -13.36 3.00 13.86
CA ASN A 369 -12.74 4.22 13.35
C ASN A 369 -13.80 5.24 12.90
N PRO A 370 -13.84 6.46 13.48
CA PRO A 370 -14.87 7.46 13.15
C PRO A 370 -14.79 7.97 11.70
N TYR A 371 -13.66 7.77 11.01
CA TYR A 371 -13.40 8.24 9.67
C TYR A 371 -13.50 7.14 8.59
N SER A 372 -13.87 5.92 8.97
CA SER A 372 -14.20 4.85 8.02
C SER A 372 -15.55 5.09 7.32
N GLY A 373 -16.43 5.85 7.97
CA GLY A 373 -17.80 6.06 7.53
C GLY A 373 -18.66 4.78 7.51
N ILE A 374 -18.27 3.73 8.25
CA ILE A 374 -18.97 2.44 8.32
C ILE A 374 -19.64 2.29 9.70
N ARG A 375 -20.92 1.91 9.69
CA ARG A 375 -21.73 1.52 10.85
C ARG A 375 -22.48 0.25 10.52
N ASP A 376 -22.71 -0.61 11.51
CA ASP A 376 -23.40 -1.91 11.39
C ASP A 376 -24.31 -2.09 12.62
N GLU A 377 -25.32 -1.23 12.70
CA GLU A 377 -26.30 -1.14 13.78
C GLU A 377 -27.17 -2.40 13.84
N ASN A 378 -27.49 -2.98 12.67
CA ASN A 378 -28.28 -4.20 12.56
C ASN A 378 -27.45 -5.49 12.76
N LYS A 379 -26.10 -5.39 12.75
CA LYS A 379 -25.14 -6.48 12.97
C LYS A 379 -25.21 -7.59 11.92
N ASP A 380 -25.61 -7.28 10.69
CA ASP A 380 -25.65 -8.21 9.57
C ASP A 380 -24.31 -8.29 8.82
N GLY A 381 -23.31 -7.49 9.24
CA GLY A 381 -21.99 -7.46 8.62
C GLY A 381 -21.96 -6.67 7.33
N LYS A 382 -22.92 -5.78 7.08
CA LYS A 382 -22.91 -4.81 5.99
C LYS A 382 -23.10 -3.43 6.58
N ALA A 383 -22.51 -2.42 5.94
CA ALA A 383 -22.70 -1.06 6.40
C ALA A 383 -24.16 -0.62 6.19
N ASP A 384 -24.75 0.05 7.19
CA ASP A 384 -26.09 0.66 7.08
C ASP A 384 -26.14 1.83 6.09
#